data_AF-A0A9P5P5L1-F1
#
_entry.id   AF-A0A9P5P5L1-F1
#
_cell.length_a   1.000
_cell.length_b   1.000
_cell.length_c   1.000
_cell.angle_alpha   90.00
_cell.angle_beta   90.00
_cell.angle_gamma   90.00
#
_symmetry.space_group_name_H-M   'P 1'
#
loop_
_entity.id
_entity.type
_entity.pdbx_description
1 polymer ?
#
loop_
_entity_poly.entity_id
_entity_poly.type
_entity_poly.pdbx_seq_one_letter_code
_entity_poly.pdbx_strand_id
1 'polypeptide(L)'
;MVSQKSIPVKNGMQRVTSRHIAYAVVQARFALSISDTWNYDDDDFSDAESYLEILDYFEDDPKDERAVHLLEGWNKKVFGHPQGRQDSAIVKETLIT
;
A
#
# COMPACT_ATOMS: atom_id res chain seq x y z
N MET A 1 24.10 9.94 10.00
CA MET A 1 23.32 8.78 9.50
C MET A 1 22.51 9.22 8.31
N VAL A 2 22.66 8.58 7.14
CA VAL A 2 21.79 8.85 5.99
C VAL A 2 20.44 8.18 6.30
N SER A 3 19.37 8.97 6.42
CA SER A 3 18.01 8.43 6.56
C SER A 3 17.65 7.70 5.26
N GLN A 4 17.69 6.37 5.28
CA GLN A 4 17.39 5.55 4.12
C GLN A 4 15.89 5.62 3.84
N LYS A 5 15.50 6.34 2.79
CA LYS A 5 14.11 6.39 2.32
C LYS A 5 13.65 5.01 1.83
N SER A 6 12.41 4.65 2.14
CA SER A 6 11.78 3.40 1.66
C SER A 6 11.68 3.39 0.12
N ILE A 7 11.70 2.21 -0.49
CA ILE A 7 11.60 2.05 -1.97
C ILE A 7 10.34 2.74 -2.54
N PRO A 8 9.15 2.61 -1.92
CA PRO A 8 7.96 3.35 -2.35
C PRO A 8 8.17 4.86 -2.45
N VAL A 9 8.85 5.45 -1.46
CA VAL A 9 9.17 6.88 -1.45
C VAL A 9 10.11 7.26 -2.59
N LYS A 10 11.08 6.40 -2.91
CA LYS A 10 12.00 6.61 -4.05
C LYS A 10 11.28 6.57 -5.39
N ASN A 11 10.24 5.73 -5.51
CA ASN A 11 9.43 5.59 -6.71
C ASN A 11 8.26 6.58 -6.80
N GLY A 12 8.22 7.61 -5.93
CA GLY A 12 7.21 8.67 -6.01
C GLY A 12 5.85 8.34 -5.41
N MET A 13 5.74 7.23 -4.67
CA MET A 13 4.49 6.85 -3.99
C MET A 13 4.18 7.84 -2.86
N GLN A 14 2.93 8.32 -2.84
CA GLN A 14 2.47 9.32 -1.87
C GLN A 14 1.79 8.70 -0.66
N ARG A 15 1.04 7.61 -0.86
CA ARG A 15 0.36 6.87 0.20
C ARG A 15 0.12 5.43 -0.24
N VAL A 16 -0.06 4.54 0.72
CA VAL A 16 -0.61 3.21 0.50
C VAL A 16 -2.09 3.35 0.14
N THR A 17 -2.55 2.52 -0.79
CA THR A 17 -3.96 2.42 -1.20
C THR A 17 -4.41 0.97 -1.07
N SER A 18 -5.73 0.76 -1.09
CA SER A 18 -6.37 -0.56 -1.22
C SER A 18 -5.67 -1.43 -2.28
N ARG A 19 -5.47 -0.87 -3.48
CA ARG A 19 -4.82 -1.55 -4.62
C ARG A 19 -3.38 -2.00 -4.36
N HIS A 20 -2.60 -1.23 -3.60
CA HIS A 20 -1.26 -1.65 -3.19
C HIS A 20 -1.32 -2.87 -2.25
N ILE A 21 -2.29 -2.88 -1.32
CA ILE A 21 -2.48 -3.99 -0.37
C ILE A 21 -2.97 -5.23 -1.12
N ALA A 22 -4.01 -5.09 -1.95
CA ALA A 22 -4.54 -6.18 -2.77
C ALA A 22 -3.43 -6.83 -3.62
N TYR A 23 -2.64 -6.01 -4.32
CA TYR A 23 -1.51 -6.51 -5.11
C TYR A 23 -0.47 -7.24 -4.25
N ALA A 24 -0.12 -6.70 -3.08
CA ALA A 24 0.82 -7.35 -2.18
C ALA A 24 0.32 -8.69 -1.63
N VAL A 25 -0.98 -8.82 -1.37
CA VAL A 25 -1.59 -10.08 -0.92
C VAL A 25 -1.54 -11.13 -2.02
N VAL A 26 -1.92 -10.78 -3.26
CA VAL A 26 -1.83 -11.70 -4.40
C VAL A 26 -0.39 -12.15 -4.64
N GLN A 27 0.57 -11.22 -4.60
CA GLN A 27 1.99 -11.54 -4.70
C GLN A 27 2.46 -12.50 -3.58
N ALA A 28 2.03 -12.27 -2.34
CA ALA A 28 2.36 -13.14 -1.21
C ALA A 28 1.74 -14.53 -1.37
N ARG A 29 0.47 -14.61 -1.80
CA ARG A 29 -0.23 -15.88 -2.04
C ARG A 29 0.47 -16.69 -3.13
N PHE A 30 0.78 -16.08 -4.27
CA PHE A 30 1.52 -16.74 -5.34
C PHE A 30 2.88 -17.26 -4.86
N ALA A 31 3.65 -16.43 -4.13
CA ALA A 31 4.96 -16.82 -3.60
C ALA A 31 4.91 -17.96 -2.57
N LEU A 32 3.75 -18.15 -1.91
CA LEU A 32 3.52 -19.23 -0.95
C LEU A 32 2.83 -20.46 -1.59
N SER A 33 2.41 -20.37 -2.85
CA SER A 33 1.76 -21.45 -3.57
C SER A 33 2.78 -22.44 -4.13
N ILE A 34 2.29 -23.61 -4.56
CA ILE A 34 3.08 -24.57 -5.35
C ILE A 34 3.11 -24.21 -6.84
N SER A 35 2.40 -23.16 -7.25
CA SER A 35 2.30 -22.77 -8.65
C SER A 35 3.66 -22.31 -9.17
N ASP A 36 4.06 -22.84 -10.32
CA ASP A 36 5.30 -22.51 -11.00
C ASP A 36 5.16 -21.29 -11.92
N THR A 37 3.92 -20.87 -12.20
CA THR A 37 3.59 -19.82 -13.14
C THR A 37 2.50 -18.91 -12.60
N TRP A 38 2.66 -17.60 -12.82
CA TRP A 38 1.64 -16.64 -12.47
C TRP A 38 0.40 -16.87 -13.34
N ASN A 39 -0.68 -17.31 -12.73
CA ASN A 39 -1.95 -17.54 -13.39
C ASN A 39 -3.07 -16.90 -12.56
N TYR A 40 -4.05 -16.31 -13.25
CA TYR A 40 -5.18 -15.66 -12.59
C TYR A 40 -6.09 -16.65 -11.86
N ASP A 41 -6.22 -17.86 -12.39
CA ASP A 41 -7.00 -18.96 -11.80
C ASP A 41 -6.11 -20.20 -11.74
N ASP A 42 -5.76 -20.68 -10.55
CA ASP A 42 -4.91 -21.87 -10.36
C ASP A 42 -5.71 -23.12 -9.96
N ASP A 43 -6.84 -23.34 -10.65
CA ASP A 43 -7.87 -24.38 -10.44
C ASP A 43 -8.60 -24.29 -9.08
N ASP A 44 -7.86 -24.08 -7.98
CA ASP A 44 -8.39 -24.03 -6.61
C ASP A 44 -8.52 -22.60 -6.05
N PHE A 45 -7.93 -21.59 -6.71
CA PHE A 45 -7.96 -20.21 -6.25
C PHE A 45 -7.91 -19.20 -7.42
N SER A 46 -8.67 -18.12 -7.28
CA SER A 46 -8.61 -16.99 -8.20
C SER A 46 -7.87 -15.80 -7.57
N ASP A 47 -6.71 -15.48 -8.12
CA ASP A 47 -5.96 -14.27 -7.81
C ASP A 47 -6.75 -13.02 -8.20
N ALA A 48 -7.58 -13.12 -9.25
CA ALA A 48 -8.49 -12.04 -9.66
C ALA A 48 -9.59 -11.80 -8.62
N GLU A 49 -10.30 -12.85 -8.19
CA GLU A 49 -11.35 -12.71 -7.19
C GLU A 49 -10.78 -12.21 -5.87
N SER A 50 -9.65 -12.78 -5.42
CA SER A 50 -9.00 -12.36 -4.16
C SER A 50 -8.56 -10.91 -4.19
N TYR A 51 -8.08 -10.43 -5.34
CA TYR A 51 -7.75 -9.02 -5.51
C TYR A 51 -9.01 -8.15 -5.37
N LEU A 52 -10.12 -8.54 -6.00
CA LEU A 52 -11.39 -7.81 -5.95
C LEU A 52 -12.01 -7.83 -4.55
N GLU A 53 -12.04 -8.96 -3.87
CA GLU A 53 -12.56 -9.08 -2.49
C GLU A 53 -11.82 -8.15 -1.51
N ILE A 54 -10.50 -8.01 -1.68
CA ILE A 54 -9.72 -7.06 -0.87
C ILE A 54 -10.09 -5.62 -1.24
N LEU A 55 -10.31 -5.31 -2.52
CA LEU A 55 -10.78 -3.98 -2.89
C LEU A 55 -12.15 -3.68 -2.29
N ASP A 56 -13.09 -4.60 -2.40
CA ASP A 56 -14.45 -4.46 -1.86
C ASP A 56 -14.39 -4.18 -0.35
N TYR A 57 -13.54 -4.90 0.39
CA TYR A 57 -13.29 -4.62 1.82
C TYR A 57 -12.89 -3.17 2.13
N PHE A 58 -12.12 -2.50 1.26
CA PHE A 58 -11.68 -1.12 1.46
C PHE A 58 -12.55 -0.06 0.75
N GLU A 59 -13.19 -0.42 -0.36
CA GLU A 59 -13.82 0.52 -1.31
C GLU A 59 -15.35 0.55 -1.19
N ASP A 60 -16.00 -0.50 -0.65
CA ASP A 60 -17.46 -0.55 -0.47
C ASP A 60 -17.96 0.48 0.56
N ASP A 61 -17.27 0.60 1.70
CA ASP A 61 -17.46 1.68 2.66
C ASP A 61 -16.13 2.36 2.99
N PRO A 62 -15.76 3.43 2.26
CA PRO A 62 -14.52 4.16 2.49
C PRO A 62 -14.42 4.83 3.86
N LYS A 63 -15.51 4.87 4.63
CA LYS A 63 -15.56 5.42 6.00
C LYS A 63 -15.55 4.34 7.07
N ASP A 64 -15.53 3.06 6.69
CA ASP A 64 -15.38 1.97 7.65
C ASP A 64 -14.11 2.20 8.48
N GLU A 65 -14.28 2.25 9.81
CA GLU A 65 -13.21 2.61 10.72
C GLU A 65 -12.04 1.62 10.65
N ARG A 66 -12.31 0.34 10.35
CA ARG A 66 -11.27 -0.70 10.27
C ARG A 66 -10.46 -0.53 8.99
N ALA A 67 -11.12 -0.30 7.86
CA ALA A 67 -10.48 -0.03 6.58
C ALA A 67 -9.57 1.20 6.66
N VAL A 68 -10.09 2.30 7.23
CA VAL A 68 -9.33 3.54 7.46
C VAL A 68 -8.13 3.29 8.36
N HIS A 69 -8.35 2.65 9.52
CA HIS A 69 -7.28 2.38 10.47
C HIS A 69 -6.17 1.50 9.89
N LEU A 70 -6.52 0.52 9.06
CA LEU A 70 -5.56 -0.37 8.43
C LEU A 70 -4.69 0.37 7.40
N LEU A 71 -5.29 1.23 6.58
CA LEU A 71 -4.56 2.09 5.63
C LEU A 71 -3.63 3.06 6.35
N GLU A 72 -4.08 3.69 7.45
CA GLU A 72 -3.25 4.56 8.27
C GLU A 72 -2.07 3.82 8.90
N GLY A 73 -2.31 2.60 9.39
CA GLY A 73 -1.27 1.71 9.92
C GLY A 73 -0.19 1.41 8.87
N TRP A 74 -0.60 1.09 7.64
CA TRP A 74 0.33 0.86 6.53
C TRP A 74 1.09 2.12 6.14
N ASN A 75 0.40 3.27 6.07
CA ASN A 75 1.04 4.55 5.80
C ASN A 75 2.10 4.89 6.86
N LYS A 76 1.79 4.67 8.14
CA LYS A 76 2.75 4.87 9.24
C LYS A 76 3.96 3.96 9.10
N LYS A 77 3.80 2.71 8.67
CA LYS A 77 4.92 1.77 8.44
C LYS A 77 5.79 2.17 7.25
N VAL A 78 5.19 2.60 6.13
CA VAL A 78 5.91 2.87 4.87
C VAL A 78 6.51 4.29 4.82
N PHE A 79 5.79 5.27 5.38
CA PHE A 79 6.11 6.70 5.29
C PHE A 79 6.40 7.37 6.64
N GLY A 80 6.16 6.69 7.76
CA GLY A 80 6.31 7.25 9.10
C GLY A 80 5.12 8.11 9.55
N HIS A 81 4.06 8.22 8.75
CA HIS A 81 2.92 9.10 9.03
C HIS A 81 1.59 8.50 8.51
N PRO A 82 0.47 8.58 9.25
CA PRO A 82 -0.78 7.87 8.89
C PRO A 82 -1.45 8.39 7.62
N GLN A 83 -1.26 9.66 7.26
CA GLN A 83 -1.78 10.22 6.01
C GLN A 83 -0.86 9.96 4.78
N GLY A 84 0.23 9.20 4.96
CA GLY A 84 1.22 8.95 3.93
C GLY A 84 2.36 9.97 3.96
N ARG A 85 3.07 10.12 2.84
CA ARG A 85 4.24 10.97 2.69
C ARG A 85 3.91 12.42 3.11
N GLN A 86 4.72 12.94 4.02
CA GLN A 86 4.75 14.37 4.31
C GLN A 86 5.83 14.97 3.42
N ASP A 87 5.44 15.72 2.38
CA ASP A 87 6.41 16.46 1.61
C ASP A 87 7.07 17.51 2.50
N SER A 88 8.39 17.43 2.63
CA SER A 88 9.22 18.47 3.24
C SER A 88 9.30 19.65 2.28
N ALA A 89 8.16 20.33 2.06
CA ALA A 89 8.05 21.52 1.22
C ALA A 89 7.56 22.72 2.03
N ILE A 90 8.01 22.86 3.28
CA ILE A 90 7.97 24.12 4.04
C ILE A 90 9.29 24.17 4.84
N VAL A 91 9.86 25.35 5.00
CA VAL A 91 11.17 25.68 5.61
C VAL A 91 12.39 25.67 4.67
N LYS A 92 12.36 26.46 3.59
CA LYS A 92 13.59 27.14 3.09
C LYS A 92 13.39 28.57 2.57
N GLU A 93 12.23 29.21 2.78
CA GLU A 93 11.99 30.56 2.24
C GLU A 93 11.35 31.52 3.24
N THR A 94 11.91 31.59 4.46
CA THR A 94 11.56 32.65 5.45
C THR A 94 12.79 33.26 6.13
N LEU A 95 13.99 33.04 5.59
CA LEU A 95 15.23 33.61 6.16
C LEU A 95 16.05 34.32 5.09
N ILE A 96 15.43 35.22 4.33
CA ILE A 96 16.13 36.38 3.77
C ILE A 96 15.14 37.56 3.83
N THR A 97 15.15 38.27 4.94
CA THR A 97 14.74 39.69 5.04
C THR A 97 15.97 40.44 5.52
#